data_AF-A0A316BAK9-F1
#
_entry.id   AF-A0A316BAK9-F1
#
_cell.length_a   1.000
_cell.length_b   1.000
_cell.length_c   1.000
_cell.angle_alpha   90.00
_cell.angle_beta   90.00
_cell.angle_gamma   90.00
#
_symmetry.space_group_name_H-M   'P 1'
#
loop_
_entity.id
_entity.type
_entity.pdbx_description
1 polymer ?
#
loop_
_entity_poly.entity_id
_entity_poly.type
_entity_poly.pdbx_seq_one_letter_code
_entity_poly.pdbx_strand_id
1 'polypeptide(L)'
;MISTAIRRGKVEMAVVCSDLSLLENINSLLSENGFISFEDEQGVLHYIVDGRNNRGEIAGKVTSLGSGKKTGQGKEEAYLDLCVKSVLREYGFDLSLIGTMILYRVLFEAYTKSIPLPTTMKSIYCEAGKEYDLSIEQCERNVRYAISKSCLKDMRSRSALRCIEGRIERRLGYRDPLE
;
A
#
# COMPACT_ATOMS: atom_id res chain seq x y z
N MET A 1 8.78 -23.87 -24.64
CA MET A 1 9.90 -23.27 -23.88
C MET A 1 9.46 -21.87 -23.48
N ILE A 2 9.21 -21.63 -22.18
CA ILE A 2 9.53 -20.42 -21.39
C ILE A 2 9.48 -20.90 -19.93
N SER A 3 10.61 -20.67 -19.26
CA SER A 3 10.99 -21.18 -17.96
C SER A 3 10.31 -20.41 -16.82
N THR A 4 9.68 -21.12 -15.90
CA THR A 4 9.19 -20.57 -14.62
C THR A 4 10.39 -20.34 -13.71
N ALA A 5 10.80 -19.08 -13.55
CA ALA A 5 11.94 -18.74 -12.69
C ALA A 5 11.62 -19.03 -11.20
N ILE A 6 12.23 -20.06 -10.64
CA ILE A 6 12.24 -20.36 -9.21
C ILE A 6 13.01 -19.23 -8.49
N ARG A 7 12.33 -18.48 -7.61
CA ARG A 7 13.00 -17.50 -6.73
C ARG A 7 13.77 -18.25 -5.64
N ARG A 8 15.10 -18.15 -5.63
CA ARG A 8 15.96 -18.69 -4.57
C ARG A 8 15.68 -17.99 -3.24
N GLY A 9 15.16 -18.71 -2.25
CA GLY A 9 15.16 -18.29 -0.85
C GLY A 9 16.53 -18.58 -0.22
N LYS A 10 17.01 -17.70 0.66
CA LYS A 10 18.16 -17.98 1.53
C LYS A 10 17.65 -18.79 2.72
N VAL A 11 18.23 -19.97 2.97
CA VAL A 11 17.91 -20.82 4.13
C VAL A 11 19.10 -20.77 5.09
N GLU A 12 18.87 -20.33 6.32
CA GLU A 12 19.84 -20.39 7.41
C GLU A 12 19.31 -21.41 8.43
N MET A 13 20.16 -22.36 8.84
CA MET A 13 19.79 -23.45 9.73
C MET A 13 20.80 -23.49 10.88
N ALA A 14 20.31 -23.29 12.11
CA ALA A 14 21.10 -23.43 13.33
C ALA A 14 20.81 -24.81 13.95
N VAL A 15 21.86 -25.58 14.23
CA VAL A 15 21.76 -26.88 14.92
C VAL A 15 22.21 -26.66 16.36
N VAL A 16 21.35 -27.04 17.32
CA VAL A 16 21.58 -26.79 18.75
C VAL A 16 21.54 -28.11 19.51
N CYS A 17 22.52 -28.33 20.40
CA CYS A 17 22.75 -29.63 21.04
C CYS A 17 22.41 -29.67 22.54
N SER A 18 21.99 -28.56 23.16
CA SER A 18 21.55 -28.53 24.57
C SER A 18 20.53 -27.41 24.82
N ASP A 19 19.71 -27.56 25.86
CA ASP A 19 18.69 -26.58 26.25
C ASP A 19 19.30 -25.21 26.60
N LEU A 20 20.48 -25.22 27.25
CA LEU A 20 21.20 -24.00 27.59
C LEU A 20 21.67 -23.27 26.32
N SER A 21 22.27 -24.00 25.38
CA SER A 21 22.70 -23.43 24.10
C SER A 21 21.52 -22.93 23.25
N LEU A 22 20.33 -23.51 23.41
CA LEU A 22 19.11 -23.07 22.72
C LEU A 22 18.63 -21.74 23.29
N LEU A 23 18.55 -21.65 24.61
CA LEU A 23 18.17 -20.42 25.31
C LEU A 23 19.15 -19.28 25.04
N GLU A 24 20.46 -19.55 25.00
CA GLU A 24 21.48 -18.56 24.67
C GLU A 24 21.33 -18.05 23.23
N ASN A 25 21.12 -18.94 22.25
CA ASN A 25 20.89 -18.53 20.87
C ASN A 25 19.61 -17.71 20.69
N ILE A 26 18.51 -18.13 21.34
CA ILE A 26 17.25 -17.39 21.32
C ILE A 26 17.43 -16.01 21.96
N ASN A 27 18.14 -15.93 23.09
CA ASN A 27 18.44 -14.66 23.75
C ASN A 27 19.28 -13.74 22.87
N SER A 28 20.33 -14.25 22.24
CA SER A 28 21.17 -13.46 21.33
C SER A 28 20.35 -12.93 20.17
N LEU A 29 19.53 -13.78 19.52
CA LEU A 29 18.66 -13.39 18.42
C LEU A 29 17.65 -12.31 18.81
N LEU A 30 17.03 -12.44 19.99
CA LEU A 30 16.10 -11.47 20.54
C LEU A 30 16.81 -10.15 20.91
N SER A 31 18.01 -10.21 21.46
CA SER A 31 18.78 -9.02 21.82
C SER A 31 19.28 -8.23 20.59
N GLU A 32 19.64 -8.93 19.51
CA GLU A 32 20.11 -8.31 18.26
C GLU A 32 18.96 -7.76 17.41
N ASN A 33 17.89 -8.54 17.25
CA ASN A 33 16.82 -8.23 16.30
C ASN A 33 15.57 -7.65 16.96
N GLY A 34 15.43 -7.78 18.29
CA GLY A 34 14.29 -7.33 19.07
C GLY A 34 13.06 -8.25 19.02
N PHE A 35 13.02 -9.22 18.10
CA PHE A 35 11.91 -10.16 17.92
C PHE A 35 12.31 -11.42 17.14
N ILE A 36 11.47 -12.45 17.21
CA ILE A 36 11.48 -13.66 16.39
C ILE A 36 10.09 -13.82 15.78
N SER A 37 9.99 -14.15 14.50
CA SER A 37 8.71 -14.41 13.81
C SER A 37 8.67 -15.81 13.21
N PHE A 38 7.54 -16.51 13.28
CA PHE A 38 7.33 -17.80 12.62
C PHE A 38 5.90 -17.91 12.09
N GLU A 39 5.72 -18.53 10.93
CA GLU A 39 4.42 -18.78 10.30
C GLU A 39 3.99 -20.21 10.60
N ASP A 40 2.73 -20.40 11.02
CA ASP A 40 2.18 -21.74 11.24
C ASP A 40 1.67 -22.39 9.93
N GLU A 41 1.22 -23.64 10.04
CA GLU A 41 0.72 -24.42 8.90
C GLU A 41 -0.55 -23.83 8.25
N GLN A 42 -1.21 -22.88 8.92
CA GLN A 42 -2.42 -22.20 8.45
C GLN A 42 -2.11 -20.81 7.88
N GLY A 43 -0.83 -20.43 7.83
CA GLY A 43 -0.36 -19.14 7.32
C GLY A 43 -0.48 -17.99 8.31
N VAL A 44 -0.70 -18.27 9.60
CA VAL A 44 -0.75 -17.25 10.64
C VAL A 44 0.66 -16.97 11.13
N LEU A 45 1.04 -15.68 11.09
CA LEU A 45 2.36 -15.21 11.50
C LEU A 45 2.37 -14.87 13.00
N HIS A 46 3.17 -15.61 13.76
CA HIS A 46 3.38 -15.47 15.20
C HIS A 46 4.67 -14.72 15.49
N TYR A 47 4.70 -13.97 16.60
CA TYR A 47 5.87 -13.18 17.01
C TYR A 47 6.21 -13.42 18.49
N ILE A 48 7.50 -13.57 18.78
CA ILE A 48 8.09 -13.50 20.12
C ILE A 48 8.92 -12.22 20.17
N VAL A 49 8.82 -11.43 21.23
CA VAL A 49 9.37 -10.07 21.25
C VAL A 49 10.14 -9.77 22.53
N ASP A 50 11.27 -9.08 22.41
CA ASP A 50 12.14 -8.77 23.55
C ASP A 50 11.64 -7.55 24.33
N GLY A 51 10.93 -7.80 25.43
CA GLY A 51 10.34 -6.79 26.31
C GLY A 51 11.29 -6.09 27.30
N ARG A 52 12.60 -6.35 27.25
CA ARG A 52 13.55 -5.89 28.31
C ARG A 52 13.79 -4.38 28.30
N ASN A 53 13.80 -3.75 27.13
CA ASN A 53 13.93 -2.29 26.99
C ASN A 53 12.68 -1.73 26.28
N ASN A 54 11.83 -1.00 27.00
CA ASN A 54 10.63 -0.29 26.49
C ASN A 54 9.47 -1.14 25.93
N ARG A 55 8.70 -1.76 26.82
CA ARG A 55 7.46 -2.52 26.51
C ARG A 55 6.44 -1.79 25.62
N GLY A 56 6.37 -0.45 25.66
CA GLY A 56 5.42 0.34 24.87
C GLY A 56 5.79 0.53 23.39
N GLU A 57 7.09 0.59 23.08
CA GLU A 57 7.61 0.79 21.72
C GLU A 57 7.52 -0.50 20.88
N ILE A 58 7.46 -1.63 21.58
CA ILE A 58 7.55 -2.97 21.02
C ILE A 58 6.25 -3.44 20.36
N ALA A 59 5.08 -3.04 20.87
CA ALA A 59 3.80 -3.30 20.21
C ALA A 59 3.72 -2.56 18.85
N GLY A 60 4.30 -1.35 18.78
CA GLY A 60 4.48 -0.62 17.52
C GLY A 60 5.43 -1.35 16.56
N LYS A 61 6.48 -1.98 17.10
CA LYS A 61 7.38 -2.81 16.31
C LYS A 61 6.71 -4.08 15.77
N VAL A 62 5.93 -4.85 16.53
CA VAL A 62 5.22 -6.03 16.02
C VAL A 62 4.29 -5.68 14.85
N THR A 63 3.61 -4.54 14.95
CA THR A 63 2.79 -3.99 13.86
C THR A 63 3.66 -3.64 12.63
N SER A 64 4.92 -3.23 12.84
CA SER A 64 5.92 -2.98 11.81
C SER A 64 6.74 -4.22 11.35
N LEU A 65 6.53 -5.40 11.95
CA LEU A 65 7.29 -6.62 11.67
C LEU A 65 6.55 -7.62 10.78
N GLY A 66 5.23 -7.46 10.61
CA GLY A 66 4.52 -7.94 9.39
C GLY A 66 5.02 -7.26 8.12
N SER A 67 5.86 -6.23 8.29
CA SER A 67 6.43 -5.40 7.24
C SER A 67 7.97 -5.42 7.26
N GLY A 68 8.62 -6.56 6.99
CA GLY A 68 10.08 -6.61 6.73
C GLY A 68 10.50 -7.83 5.91
N LYS A 69 10.65 -7.78 4.57
CA LYS A 69 11.88 -7.35 3.87
C LYS A 69 11.61 -7.15 2.36
N LYS A 70 10.90 -6.08 2.01
CA LYS A 70 11.13 -5.36 0.75
C LYS A 70 11.19 -3.89 1.12
N THR A 71 12.31 -3.26 0.77
CA THR A 71 12.55 -1.82 0.60
C THR A 71 11.51 -0.88 1.22
N GLY A 72 11.87 0.00 2.14
CA GLY A 72 10.94 0.96 2.79
C GLY A 72 9.99 1.67 1.81
N GLN A 73 10.50 2.05 0.63
CA GLN A 73 9.69 2.59 -0.48
C GLN A 73 8.62 1.64 -1.01
N GLY A 74 8.90 0.35 -1.16
CA GLY A 74 7.93 -0.61 -1.70
C GLY A 74 6.76 -0.89 -0.75
N LYS A 75 6.93 -0.68 0.56
CA LYS A 75 5.85 -0.83 1.54
C LYS A 75 4.97 0.39 1.63
N GLU A 76 5.56 1.59 1.58
CA GLU A 76 4.82 2.84 1.50
C GLU A 76 4.02 2.90 0.18
N GLU A 77 4.62 2.51 -0.94
CA GLU A 77 3.91 2.39 -2.23
C GLU A 77 2.81 1.31 -2.19
N ALA A 78 3.04 0.16 -1.57
CA ALA A 78 2.01 -0.87 -1.44
C ALA A 78 0.86 -0.42 -0.53
N TYR A 79 1.16 0.27 0.56
CA TYR A 79 0.14 0.85 1.44
C TYR A 79 -0.65 1.94 0.73
N LEU A 80 0.03 2.83 0.00
CA LEU A 80 -0.60 3.86 -0.83
C LEU A 80 -1.48 3.22 -1.92
N ASP A 81 -1.01 2.18 -2.60
CA ASP A 81 -1.78 1.43 -3.60
C ASP A 81 -3.08 0.87 -3.01
N LEU A 82 -2.98 0.20 -1.86
CA LEU A 82 -4.13 -0.32 -1.13
C LEU A 82 -5.07 0.81 -0.67
N CYS A 83 -4.51 1.92 -0.18
CA CYS A 83 -5.28 3.07 0.29
C CYS A 83 -6.10 3.69 -0.85
N VAL A 84 -5.47 4.02 -1.98
CA VAL A 84 -6.12 4.64 -3.15
C VAL A 84 -7.19 3.69 -3.71
N LYS A 85 -6.86 2.41 -3.91
CA LYS A 85 -7.82 1.40 -4.41
C LYS A 85 -8.99 1.19 -3.46
N SER A 86 -8.73 1.17 -2.14
CA SER A 86 -9.77 1.02 -1.13
C SER A 86 -10.74 2.21 -1.12
N VAL A 87 -10.22 3.45 -1.17
CA VAL A 87 -11.06 4.65 -1.27
C VAL A 87 -11.90 4.65 -2.55
N LEU A 88 -11.31 4.27 -3.69
CA LEU A 88 -12.05 4.16 -4.95
C LEU A 88 -13.19 3.14 -4.85
N ARG A 89 -12.94 1.96 -4.26
CA ARG A 89 -13.98 0.93 -4.05
C ARG A 89 -15.07 1.39 -3.09
N GLU A 90 -14.73 2.12 -2.04
CA GLU A 90 -15.71 2.68 -1.08
C GLU A 90 -16.67 3.66 -1.74
N TYR A 91 -16.16 4.47 -2.67
CA TYR A 91 -17.01 5.33 -3.49
C TYR A 91 -17.70 4.58 -4.64
N GLY A 92 -17.59 3.25 -4.72
CA GLY A 92 -18.27 2.42 -5.71
C GLY A 92 -17.64 2.45 -7.10
N PHE A 93 -16.36 2.82 -7.23
CA PHE A 93 -15.68 2.73 -8.51
C PHE A 93 -15.27 1.29 -8.85
N ASP A 94 -15.58 0.89 -10.08
CA ASP A 94 -15.13 -0.38 -10.65
C ASP A 94 -13.71 -0.22 -11.23
N LEU A 95 -12.74 -0.94 -10.65
CA LEU A 95 -11.33 -0.93 -11.06
C LEU A 95 -11.10 -1.59 -12.44
N SER A 96 -12.10 -2.27 -13.02
CA SER A 96 -12.04 -2.77 -14.40
C SER A 96 -12.26 -1.67 -15.44
N LEU A 97 -12.83 -0.51 -15.04
CA LEU A 97 -13.06 0.61 -15.94
C LEU A 97 -11.80 1.44 -16.13
N ILE A 98 -11.47 1.72 -17.40
CA ILE A 98 -10.34 2.58 -17.79
C ILE A 98 -10.39 3.94 -17.09
N GLY A 99 -11.58 4.54 -16.97
CA GLY A 99 -11.76 5.82 -16.27
C GLY A 99 -11.35 5.76 -14.80
N THR A 100 -11.60 4.64 -14.12
CA THR A 100 -11.16 4.43 -12.74
C THR A 100 -9.64 4.30 -12.66
N MET A 101 -9.04 3.57 -13.62
CA MET A 101 -7.58 3.39 -13.67
C MET A 101 -6.84 4.71 -13.94
N ILE A 102 -7.40 5.59 -14.77
CA ILE A 102 -6.91 6.95 -14.97
C ILE A 102 -6.89 7.73 -13.63
N LEU A 103 -8.00 7.72 -12.88
CA LEU A 103 -8.09 8.40 -11.59
C LEU A 103 -7.11 7.82 -10.57
N TYR A 104 -7.04 6.49 -10.48
CA TYR A 104 -6.11 5.78 -9.62
C TYR A 104 -4.67 6.19 -9.91
N ARG A 105 -4.24 6.20 -11.18
CA ARG A 105 -2.86 6.52 -11.55
C ARG A 105 -2.46 7.92 -11.15
N VAL A 106 -3.31 8.89 -11.45
CA VAL A 106 -3.03 10.29 -11.14
C VAL A 106 -2.95 10.51 -9.63
N LEU A 107 -3.84 9.89 -8.85
CA LEU A 107 -3.78 9.95 -7.38
C LEU A 107 -2.51 9.27 -6.86
N PHE A 108 -2.25 8.04 -7.30
CA PHE A 108 -1.09 7.27 -6.88
C PHE A 108 0.22 8.00 -7.18
N GLU A 109 0.39 8.49 -8.40
CA GLU A 109 1.59 9.22 -8.81
C GLU A 109 1.76 10.55 -8.05
N ALA A 110 0.67 11.27 -7.81
CA ALA A 110 0.70 12.51 -7.04
C ALA A 110 1.26 12.29 -5.62
N TYR A 111 0.76 11.27 -4.92
CA TYR A 111 1.25 10.94 -3.57
C TYR A 111 2.64 10.31 -3.58
N THR A 112 2.95 9.41 -4.52
CA THR A 112 4.28 8.77 -4.60
C THR A 112 5.39 9.79 -4.88
N LYS A 113 5.12 10.80 -5.71
CA LYS A 113 6.09 11.85 -6.07
C LYS A 113 6.00 13.11 -5.19
N SER A 114 5.08 13.14 -4.23
CA SER A 114 4.78 14.33 -3.42
C SER A 114 4.51 15.58 -4.27
N ILE A 115 3.83 15.42 -5.41
CA ILE A 115 3.46 16.52 -6.31
C ILE A 115 1.98 16.88 -6.09
N PRO A 116 1.62 18.17 -6.20
CA PRO A 116 0.23 18.56 -6.10
C PRO A 116 -0.59 17.96 -7.24
N LEU A 117 -1.83 17.53 -6.96
CA LEU A 117 -2.75 17.12 -8.01
C LEU A 117 -2.92 18.26 -9.03
N PRO A 118 -2.97 17.93 -10.34
CA PRO A 118 -3.12 18.97 -11.36
C PRO A 118 -4.36 19.83 -11.13
N THR A 119 -4.22 21.13 -11.37
CA THR A 119 -5.28 22.10 -11.15
C THR A 119 -6.44 21.96 -12.13
N THR A 120 -6.30 21.20 -13.21
CA THR A 120 -7.37 20.95 -14.20
C THR A 120 -7.45 19.48 -14.59
N MET A 121 -8.67 19.01 -14.90
CA MET A 121 -8.87 17.66 -15.42
C MET A 121 -8.19 17.45 -16.78
N LYS A 122 -8.02 18.51 -17.58
CA LYS A 122 -7.34 18.40 -18.87
C LYS A 122 -5.87 18.01 -18.72
N SER A 123 -5.19 18.56 -17.71
CA SER A 123 -3.81 18.18 -17.37
C SER A 123 -3.72 16.69 -16.98
N ILE A 124 -4.66 16.22 -16.17
CA ILE A 124 -4.79 14.82 -15.77
C ILE A 124 -4.95 13.92 -17.01
N TYR A 125 -5.81 14.30 -17.96
CA TYR A 125 -6.03 13.54 -19.18
C TYR A 125 -4.80 13.52 -20.10
N CYS A 126 -4.04 14.61 -20.16
CA CYS A 126 -2.80 14.66 -20.95
C CYS A 126 -1.70 13.74 -20.40
N GLU A 127 -1.62 13.59 -19.08
CA GLU A 127 -0.62 12.72 -18.43
C GLU A 127 -1.04 11.26 -18.51
N ALA A 128 -2.26 10.94 -18.08
CA ALA A 128 -2.76 9.57 -18.09
C ALA A 128 -3.03 9.06 -19.51
N GLY A 129 -3.46 9.91 -20.44
CA GLY A 129 -3.77 9.52 -21.82
C GLY A 129 -2.58 8.94 -22.59
N LYS A 130 -1.35 9.35 -22.24
CA LYS A 130 -0.12 8.79 -22.82
C LYS A 130 0.14 7.35 -22.37
N GLU A 131 -0.21 7.01 -21.13
CA GLU A 131 -0.02 5.65 -20.58
C GLU A 131 -0.98 4.65 -21.24
N TYR A 132 -2.20 5.08 -21.57
CA TYR A 132 -3.25 4.22 -22.12
C TYR A 132 -3.47 4.36 -23.63
N ASP A 133 -2.65 5.15 -24.33
CA ASP A 133 -2.80 5.48 -25.76
C ASP A 133 -4.20 6.03 -26.10
N LEU A 134 -4.66 7.00 -25.31
CA LEU A 134 -5.98 7.61 -25.43
C LEU A 134 -5.87 9.11 -25.74
N SER A 135 -6.77 9.58 -26.61
CA SER A 135 -7.04 11.01 -26.78
C SER A 135 -7.62 11.64 -25.51
N ILE A 136 -7.53 12.97 -25.42
CA ILE A 136 -8.09 13.74 -24.28
C ILE A 136 -9.60 13.50 -24.17
N GLU A 137 -10.31 13.48 -25.30
CA GLU A 137 -11.75 13.26 -25.37
C GLU A 137 -12.13 11.86 -24.88
N GLN A 138 -11.35 10.84 -25.24
CA GLN A 138 -11.54 9.47 -24.75
C GLN A 138 -11.27 9.38 -23.25
N CYS A 139 -10.21 10.02 -22.74
CA CYS A 139 -9.93 10.06 -21.30
C CYS A 139 -11.09 10.71 -20.54
N GLU A 140 -11.57 11.86 -21.00
CA GLU A 140 -12.67 12.58 -20.38
C GLU A 140 -13.95 11.74 -20.36
N ARG A 141 -14.29 11.10 -21.49
CA ARG A 141 -15.46 10.22 -21.60
C ARG A 141 -15.35 9.03 -20.65
N ASN A 142 -14.19 8.37 -20.59
CA ASN A 142 -13.97 7.22 -19.71
C ASN A 142 -14.08 7.61 -18.23
N VAL A 143 -13.49 8.74 -17.83
CA VAL A 143 -13.58 9.24 -16.45
C VAL A 143 -15.01 9.63 -16.09
N ARG A 144 -15.72 10.36 -16.97
CA ARG A 144 -17.15 10.68 -16.76
C ARG A 144 -17.99 9.41 -16.63
N TYR A 145 -17.72 8.40 -17.46
CA TYR A 145 -18.41 7.13 -17.38
C TYR A 145 -18.17 6.43 -16.03
N ALA A 146 -16.91 6.31 -15.59
CA ALA A 146 -16.58 5.72 -14.29
C ALA A 146 -17.27 6.43 -13.12
N ILE A 147 -17.31 7.77 -13.13
CA ILE A 147 -18.00 8.57 -12.10
C ILE A 147 -19.50 8.33 -12.13
N SER A 148 -20.13 8.29 -13.30
CA SER A 148 -21.56 8.02 -13.42
C SER A 148 -21.99 6.62 -12.94
N LYS A 149 -21.03 5.69 -12.83
CA LYS A 149 -21.23 4.35 -12.27
C LYS A 149 -20.92 4.24 -10.78
N SER A 150 -20.35 5.28 -10.18
CA SER A 150 -19.97 5.30 -8.78
C SER A 150 -21.01 6.01 -7.91
N CYS A 151 -20.78 6.04 -6.60
CA CYS A 151 -21.57 6.81 -5.64
C CYS A 151 -21.45 8.33 -5.85
N LEU A 152 -20.53 8.79 -6.71
CA LEU A 152 -20.27 10.21 -7.02
C LEU A 152 -20.91 10.67 -8.33
N LYS A 153 -21.90 9.93 -8.86
CA LYS A 153 -22.54 10.17 -10.17
C LYS A 153 -23.08 11.59 -10.40
N ASP A 154 -23.48 12.30 -9.35
CA ASP A 154 -24.05 13.65 -9.41
C ASP A 154 -22.98 14.75 -9.33
N MET A 155 -21.70 14.37 -9.23
CA MET A 155 -20.57 15.29 -9.14
C MET A 155 -19.90 15.52 -10.49
N ARG A 156 -19.41 16.75 -10.70
CA ARG A 156 -18.46 17.03 -11.78
C ARG A 156 -17.13 16.31 -11.52
N SER A 157 -16.41 15.94 -12.58
CA SER A 157 -15.18 15.15 -12.46
C SER A 157 -14.14 15.72 -11.49
N ARG A 158 -13.97 17.05 -11.51
CA ARG A 158 -13.07 17.74 -10.59
C ARG A 158 -13.52 17.63 -9.13
N SER A 159 -14.81 17.79 -8.86
CA SER A 159 -15.36 17.67 -7.50
C SER A 159 -15.23 16.24 -6.98
N ALA A 160 -15.53 15.25 -7.82
CA ALA A 160 -15.35 13.85 -7.48
C ALA A 160 -13.89 13.53 -7.12
N LEU A 161 -12.92 14.01 -7.92
CA LEU A 161 -11.50 13.84 -7.64
C LEU A 161 -11.10 14.46 -6.29
N ARG A 162 -11.58 15.68 -5.97
CA ARG A 162 -11.31 16.34 -4.68
C ARG A 162 -11.92 15.60 -3.49
N CYS A 163 -13.11 15.00 -3.64
CA CYS A 163 -13.71 14.15 -2.61
C CYS A 163 -12.89 12.88 -2.36
N ILE A 164 -12.32 12.29 -3.41
CA ILE A 164 -11.45 11.12 -3.32
C ILE A 164 -10.11 11.52 -2.65
N GLU A 165 -9.47 12.58 -3.13
CA GLU A 165 -8.23 13.14 -2.55
C GLU A 165 -8.39 13.42 -1.06
N GLY A 166 -9.41 14.18 -0.65
CA GLY A 166 -9.63 14.51 0.77
C GLY A 166 -9.93 13.29 1.65
N ARG A 167 -10.39 12.17 1.08
CA ARG A 167 -10.56 10.90 1.81
C ARG A 167 -9.23 10.15 1.93
N ILE A 168 -8.39 10.19 0.90
CA ILE A 168 -7.04 9.63 0.94
C ILE A 168 -6.18 10.40 1.94
N GLU A 169 -6.20 11.73 1.92
CA GLU A 169 -5.44 12.58 2.85
C GLU A 169 -5.77 12.27 4.32
N ARG A 170 -7.05 12.08 4.65
CA ARG A 170 -7.46 11.66 6.00
C ARG A 170 -6.94 10.28 6.40
N ARG A 171 -6.83 9.33 5.47
CA ARG A 171 -6.27 7.99 5.73
C ARG A 171 -4.75 7.99 5.87
N LEU A 172 -4.09 8.89 5.16
CA LEU A 172 -2.65 9.07 5.23
C LEU A 172 -2.23 9.98 6.39
N GLY A 173 -3.19 10.56 7.13
CA GLY A 173 -2.92 11.45 8.27
C GLY A 173 -2.51 12.86 7.87
N TYR A 174 -2.72 13.27 6.61
CA TYR A 174 -2.44 14.63 6.13
C TYR A 174 -3.53 15.64 6.49
N ARG A 175 -4.73 15.18 6.88
CA ARG A 175 -5.81 16.03 7.41
C ARG A 175 -6.42 15.41 8.66
N ASP A 176 -6.86 16.27 9.56
CA ASP A 176 -7.57 15.85 10.76
C ASP A 176 -8.88 15.11 10.41
N PRO A 177 -9.29 14.06 11.14
CA PRO A 177 -10.49 13.28 10.82
C PRO A 177 -11.81 14.06 10.90
N LEU A 178 -11.77 15.26 11.51
CA LEU A 178 -12.93 16.04 11.95
C LEU A 178 -13.15 17.35 11.15
N GLU A 179 -12.32 17.62 10.13
CA GLU A 179 -12.53 18.72 9.16
C GLU A 179 -13.26 18.27 7.88
#